data_AF-A0A6I5R1P7-F1
#
_entry.id   AF-A0A6I5R1P7-F1
#
_cell.length_a   1.000
_cell.length_b   1.000
_cell.length_c   1.000
_cell.angle_alpha   90.00
_cell.angle_beta   90.00
_cell.angle_gamma   90.00
#
_symmetry.space_group_name_H-M   'P 1'
#
loop_
_entity.id
_entity.type
_entity.pdbx_description
1 polymer ?
#
loop_
_entity_poly.entity_id
_entity_poly.type
_entity_poly.pdbx_seq_one_letter_code
_entity_poly.pdbx_strand_id
1 'polypeptide(L)'
;MATPNKISESLPPPDGAAATPPAWDEDDPLLPFDQLVSHLADYDKQLVDPATGQALTVEQLQVDMPIELRVTVEDDGSVSLNGAPPTQRTETTILPVFHQMKLRIVREDYS
;
A
#
# COMPACT_ATOMS: atom_id res chain seq x y z
N MET A 1 25.73 4.34 -23.12
CA MET A 1 24.81 4.79 -24.19
C MET A 1 23.42 4.41 -23.75
N ALA A 2 22.57 5.40 -23.43
CA ALA A 2 21.20 5.17 -22.97
C ALA A 2 20.25 5.21 -24.17
N THR A 3 19.40 4.20 -24.30
CA THR A 3 18.37 4.11 -25.34
C THR A 3 17.12 4.87 -24.87
N PRO A 4 16.47 5.70 -25.69
CA PRO A 4 15.28 6.43 -25.27
C PRO A 4 14.05 5.50 -25.27
N ASN A 5 13.32 5.50 -24.16
CA ASN A 5 12.07 4.76 -24.00
C ASN A 5 10.97 5.44 -24.84
N LYS A 6 10.45 4.74 -25.86
CA LYS A 6 9.32 5.24 -26.68
C LYS A 6 8.04 5.01 -25.90
N ILE A 7 7.35 6.08 -25.58
CA ILE A 7 5.98 6.05 -25.08
C ILE A 7 5.11 5.60 -26.26
N SER A 8 4.62 4.37 -26.22
CA SER A 8 3.70 3.84 -27.21
C SER A 8 2.31 4.40 -26.88
N GLU A 9 1.94 5.51 -27.52
CA GLU A 9 0.58 6.04 -27.45
C GLU A 9 -0.35 5.04 -28.13
N SER A 10 -1.09 4.26 -27.34
CA SER A 10 -2.13 3.37 -27.87
C SER A 10 -3.36 4.21 -28.20
N LEU A 11 -3.83 4.09 -29.45
CA LEU A 11 -5.09 4.72 -29.88
C LEU A 11 -6.24 4.24 -28.98
N PRO A 12 -7.18 5.12 -28.59
CA PRO A 12 -8.35 4.69 -27.85
C PRO A 12 -9.16 3.70 -28.69
N PRO A 13 -9.74 2.65 -28.08
CA PRO A 13 -10.54 1.68 -28.79
C PRO A 13 -11.79 2.34 -29.41
N PRO A 14 -12.30 1.84 -30.55
CA PRO A 14 -13.51 2.36 -31.14
C PRO A 14 -14.70 2.24 -30.18
N ASP A 15 -15.55 3.27 -30.16
CA ASP A 15 -16.70 3.40 -29.27
C ASP A 15 -17.51 2.10 -29.15
N GLY A 16 -17.54 1.53 -27.94
CA GLY A 16 -18.35 0.36 -27.59
C GLY A 16 -17.60 -0.87 -27.10
N ALA A 17 -16.27 -0.89 -27.12
CA ALA A 17 -15.50 -1.93 -26.43
C ALA A 17 -15.27 -1.53 -24.97
N ALA A 18 -15.64 -2.42 -24.03
CA ALA A 18 -15.24 -2.28 -22.63
C ALA A 18 -13.72 -2.08 -22.58
N ALA A 19 -13.28 -0.98 -21.95
CA ALA A 19 -11.87 -0.68 -21.82
C ALA A 19 -11.23 -1.81 -21.00
N THR A 20 -10.42 -2.65 -21.62
CA THR A 20 -9.56 -3.58 -20.88
C THR A 20 -8.80 -2.75 -19.85
N PRO A 21 -8.91 -3.05 -18.54
CA PRO A 21 -8.09 -2.36 -17.54
C PRO A 21 -6.64 -2.43 -17.99
N PRO A 22 -5.89 -1.32 -17.97
CA PRO A 22 -4.49 -1.34 -18.40
C PRO A 22 -3.77 -2.44 -17.62
N ALA A 23 -3.10 -3.34 -18.34
CA ALA A 23 -2.27 -4.35 -17.72
C ALA A 23 -1.12 -3.62 -17.00
N TRP A 24 -1.19 -3.59 -15.68
CA TRP A 24 -0.17 -2.97 -14.83
C TRP A 24 1.11 -3.81 -14.86
N ASP A 25 2.27 -3.16 -14.90
CA ASP A 25 3.58 -3.82 -14.97
C ASP A 25 3.80 -4.77 -13.77
N GLU A 26 4.45 -5.92 -13.99
CA GLU A 26 4.80 -6.91 -12.94
C GLU A 26 5.72 -6.32 -11.84
N ASP A 27 6.30 -5.15 -12.07
CA ASP A 27 7.17 -4.39 -11.15
C ASP A 27 6.41 -3.28 -10.37
N ASP A 28 5.07 -3.37 -10.24
CA ASP A 28 4.30 -2.40 -9.48
C ASP A 28 4.69 -2.39 -7.98
N PRO A 29 5.20 -1.26 -7.43
CA PRO A 29 5.55 -1.19 -6.02
C PRO A 29 4.33 -1.21 -5.08
N LEU A 30 3.09 -1.09 -5.60
CA LEU A 30 1.87 -1.08 -4.80
C LEU A 30 1.39 -2.50 -4.47
N LEU A 31 1.46 -2.85 -3.19
CA LEU A 31 1.00 -4.14 -2.68
C LEU A 31 -0.53 -4.18 -2.60
N PRO A 32 -1.17 -5.35 -2.73
CA PRO A 32 -2.54 -5.54 -2.26
C PRO A 32 -2.71 -5.00 -0.83
N PHE A 33 -3.82 -4.31 -0.57
CA PHE A 33 -3.97 -3.53 0.66
C PHE A 33 -3.91 -4.39 1.94
N ASP A 34 -4.36 -5.63 1.88
CA ASP A 34 -4.24 -6.61 2.97
C ASP A 34 -2.78 -6.95 3.31
N GLN A 35 -1.92 -7.05 2.31
CA GLN A 35 -0.48 -7.26 2.49
C GLN A 35 0.19 -6.02 3.09
N LEU A 36 -0.19 -4.82 2.65
CA LEU A 36 0.28 -3.56 3.26
C LEU A 36 -0.07 -3.52 4.76
N VAL A 37 -1.32 -3.79 5.13
CA VAL A 37 -1.75 -3.83 6.53
C VAL A 37 -0.97 -4.88 7.32
N SER A 38 -0.75 -6.06 6.73
CA SER A 38 0.02 -7.13 7.37
C SER A 38 1.46 -6.71 7.67
N HIS A 39 2.13 -6.03 6.73
CA HIS A 39 3.49 -5.50 6.94
C HIS A 39 3.53 -4.41 8.02
N LEU A 40 2.53 -3.53 8.08
CA LEU A 40 2.47 -2.48 9.11
C LEU A 40 2.13 -3.02 10.50
N ALA A 41 1.52 -4.21 10.57
CA ALA A 41 1.15 -4.89 11.81
C ALA A 41 2.18 -5.92 12.27
N ASP A 42 3.29 -6.10 11.53
CA ASP A 42 4.35 -7.04 11.87
C ASP A 42 5.31 -6.42 12.92
N TYR A 43 5.04 -6.70 14.19
CA TYR A 43 5.87 -6.26 15.32
C TYR A 43 6.10 -7.40 16.32
N ASP A 44 7.18 -7.30 17.09
CA ASP A 44 7.47 -8.23 18.18
C ASP A 44 6.42 -8.12 19.28
N LYS A 45 5.50 -9.09 19.33
CA LYS A 45 4.36 -9.08 20.26
C LYS A 45 4.77 -9.14 21.72
N GLN A 46 5.93 -9.75 22.00
CA GLN A 46 6.47 -9.91 23.35
C GLN A 46 8.00 -9.86 23.33
N LEU A 47 8.57 -9.01 24.20
CA LEU A 47 10.00 -8.95 24.47
C LEU A 47 10.24 -9.49 25.88
N VAL A 48 11.03 -10.56 26.01
CA VAL A 48 11.31 -11.20 27.30
C VAL A 48 12.77 -10.96 27.67
N ASP A 49 13.01 -10.46 28.88
CA ASP A 49 14.35 -10.39 29.46
C ASP A 49 14.77 -11.79 29.93
N PRO A 50 15.81 -12.40 29.32
CA PRO A 50 16.24 -13.75 29.68
C PRO A 50 16.86 -13.83 31.08
N ALA A 51 17.33 -12.73 31.66
CA ALA A 51 17.96 -12.73 32.98
C ALA A 51 16.93 -12.65 34.13
N THR A 52 15.82 -11.93 33.91
CA THR A 52 14.82 -11.68 34.96
C THR A 52 13.48 -12.38 34.71
N GLY A 53 13.23 -12.89 33.49
CA GLY A 53 11.96 -13.49 33.08
C GLY A 53 10.82 -12.48 32.90
N GLN A 54 11.11 -11.18 32.98
CA GLN A 54 10.10 -10.13 32.77
C GLN A 54 9.74 -10.02 31.29
N ALA A 55 8.45 -9.82 31.01
CA ALA A 55 7.93 -9.67 29.66
C ALA A 55 7.33 -8.28 29.45
N LEU A 56 7.70 -7.65 28.34
CA LEU A 56 7.10 -6.43 27.82
C LEU A 56 6.26 -6.78 26.60
N THR A 57 5.08 -6.16 26.48
CA THR A 57 4.15 -6.39 25.38
C THR A 57 3.59 -5.07 24.89
N VAL A 58 3.31 -4.98 23.59
CA VAL A 58 2.62 -3.83 23.00
C VAL A 58 1.12 -4.03 23.15
N GLU A 59 0.45 -3.11 23.83
CA GLU A 59 -1.01 -3.11 23.98
C GLU A 59 -1.70 -2.53 22.74
N GLN A 60 -1.12 -1.47 22.18
CA GLN A 60 -1.67 -0.74 21.05
C GLN A 60 -0.57 -0.14 20.17
N LEU A 61 -0.76 -0.25 18.85
CA LEU A 61 -0.02 0.51 17.86
C LEU A 61 -0.97 1.50 17.17
N GLN A 62 -0.56 2.77 17.09
CA GLN A 62 -1.26 3.78 16.31
C GLN A 62 -0.32 4.29 15.21
N VAL A 63 -0.74 4.11 13.97
CA VAL A 63 0.00 4.58 12.79
C VAL A 63 -0.81 5.68 12.13
N ASP A 64 -0.19 6.83 11.96
CA ASP A 64 -0.74 7.98 11.25
C ASP A 64 0.28 8.36 10.17
N MET A 65 0.02 7.95 8.92
CA MET A 65 0.97 8.15 7.83
C MET A 65 0.29 8.43 6.49
N PRO A 66 0.91 9.25 5.63
CA PRO A 66 0.51 9.31 4.24
C PRO A 66 0.76 7.96 3.56
N ILE A 67 -0.09 7.61 2.59
CA ILE A 67 0.06 6.44 1.73
C ILE A 67 -0.19 6.81 0.26
N GLU A 68 0.40 6.03 -0.62
CA GLU A 68 0.01 5.95 -2.02
C GLU A 68 -1.08 4.88 -2.13
N LEU A 69 -2.20 5.22 -2.79
CA LEU A 69 -3.37 4.34 -2.91
C LEU A 69 -3.84 4.32 -4.36
N ARG A 70 -4.04 3.11 -4.89
CA ARG A 70 -4.73 2.86 -6.15
C ARG A 70 -6.04 2.14 -5.86
N VAL A 71 -7.09 2.61 -6.53
CA VAL A 71 -8.42 2.01 -6.50
C VAL A 71 -8.74 1.57 -7.92
N THR A 72 -8.98 0.27 -8.11
CA THR A 72 -9.43 -0.29 -9.38
C THR A 72 -10.84 -0.80 -9.20
N VAL A 73 -11.72 -0.46 -10.14
CA VAL A 73 -13.09 -0.98 -10.20
C VAL A 73 -13.15 -1.95 -11.36
N GLU A 74 -13.48 -3.20 -11.08
CA GLU A 74 -13.57 -4.28 -12.06
C GLU A 74 -14.91 -4.24 -12.82
N ASP A 75 -14.99 -4.95 -13.94
CA ASP A 75 -16.20 -5.00 -14.80
C ASP A 75 -17.44 -5.57 -14.08
N ASP A 76 -17.23 -6.39 -13.05
CA ASP A 76 -18.30 -6.95 -12.21
C ASP A 76 -18.73 -6.02 -11.07
N GLY A 77 -18.12 -4.83 -10.98
CA GLY A 77 -18.37 -3.83 -9.95
C GLY A 77 -17.62 -4.08 -8.64
N SER A 78 -16.76 -5.11 -8.56
CA SER A 78 -15.86 -5.30 -7.43
C SER A 78 -14.77 -4.22 -7.41
N VAL A 79 -14.20 -3.98 -6.23
CA VAL A 79 -13.17 -2.96 -6.02
C VAL A 79 -11.93 -3.60 -5.43
N SER A 80 -10.79 -3.41 -6.08
CA SER A 80 -9.49 -3.80 -5.57
C SER A 80 -8.70 -2.57 -5.12
N LEU A 81 -7.98 -2.73 -4.01
CA LEU A 81 -7.17 -1.68 -3.40
C LEU A 81 -5.72 -2.13 -3.35
N ASN A 82 -4.84 -1.28 -3.84
CA ASN A 82 -3.39 -1.46 -3.73
C ASN A 82 -2.77 -0.23 -3.10
N GLY A 83 -1.74 -0.40 -2.27
CA GLY A 83 -1.07 0.72 -1.64
C GLY A 83 0.35 0.44 -1.20
N ALA A 84 1.07 1.52 -0.92
CA ALA A 84 2.43 1.48 -0.42
C ALA A 84 2.70 2.67 0.52
N PRO A 85 3.73 2.56 1.38
CA PRO A 85 4.32 3.73 2.03
C PRO A 85 4.77 4.77 0.98
N PRO A 86 4.85 6.06 1.33
CA PRO A 86 5.25 7.10 0.40
C PRO A 86 6.65 6.83 -0.15
N THR A 87 6.77 6.78 -1.48
CA THR A 87 8.04 6.47 -2.15
C THR A 87 8.84 7.73 -2.48
N GLN A 88 8.17 8.87 -2.60
CA GLN A 88 8.79 10.14 -3.00
C GLN A 88 9.50 10.82 -1.83
N ARG A 89 10.81 11.12 -2.01
CA ARG A 89 11.65 11.86 -1.05
C ARG A 89 12.14 13.22 -1.58
N THR A 90 11.56 13.75 -2.66
CA THR A 90 12.10 14.93 -3.38
C THR A 90 11.08 16.08 -3.47
N GLU A 91 11.57 17.32 -3.40
CA GLU A 91 10.81 18.54 -3.68
C GLU A 91 10.32 18.52 -5.13
N THR A 92 9.10 18.04 -5.33
CA THR A 92 8.40 18.12 -6.61
C THR A 92 7.65 19.46 -6.68
N THR A 93 7.66 20.11 -7.85
CA THR A 93 6.92 21.37 -8.10
C THR A 93 5.39 21.19 -7.99
N ILE A 94 4.92 19.93 -8.00
CA ILE A 94 3.52 19.53 -7.80
C ILE A 94 3.49 18.56 -6.62
N LEU A 95 2.68 18.86 -5.61
CA LEU A 95 2.49 17.98 -4.46
C LEU A 95 1.68 16.74 -4.92
N PRO A 96 2.15 15.51 -4.66
CA PRO A 96 1.35 14.32 -4.86
C PRO A 96 0.10 14.38 -3.97
N VAL A 97 -1.04 13.89 -4.47
CA VAL A 97 -2.21 13.67 -3.62
C VAL A 97 -1.93 12.47 -2.72
N PHE A 98 -1.47 12.73 -1.50
CA PHE A 98 -1.32 11.70 -0.48
C PHE A 98 -2.66 11.44 0.19
N HIS A 99 -3.02 10.17 0.31
CA HIS A 99 -4.14 9.75 1.16
C HIS A 99 -3.60 9.58 2.58
N GLN A 100 -4.29 10.14 3.58
CA GLN A 100 -3.90 9.95 4.98
C GLN A 100 -4.52 8.67 5.52
N MET A 101 -3.71 7.74 5.99
CA MET A 101 -4.17 6.52 6.64
C MET A 101 -3.97 6.63 8.15
N LYS A 102 -5.03 6.28 8.88
CA LYS A 102 -4.99 6.08 10.34
C LYS A 102 -5.31 4.63 10.65
N LEU A 103 -4.32 3.91 11.17
CA LEU A 103 -4.45 2.51 11.56
C LEU A 103 -4.28 2.40 13.07
N ARG A 104 -5.25 1.75 13.73
CA ARG A 104 -5.19 1.42 15.15
C ARG A 104 -5.21 -0.10 15.29
N ILE A 105 -4.10 -0.67 15.75
CA ILE A 105 -3.97 -2.09 16.06
C ILE A 105 -4.03 -2.23 17.57
N VAL A 106 -4.95 -3.05 18.05
CA VAL A 106 -5.17 -3.31 19.48
C VAL A 106 -4.97 -4.79 19.71
N ARG A 107 -4.28 -5.13 20.79
CA ARG A 107 -4.23 -6.53 21.23
C ARG A 107 -5.60 -6.93 21.80
N GLU A 108 -6.20 -7.98 21.25
CA GLU A 108 -7.34 -8.64 21.91
C GLU A 108 -6.82 -9.50 23.05
N ASP A 109 -7.17 -9.13 24.28
CA ASP A 109 -6.97 -9.97 25.45
C ASP A 109 -8.13 -10.97 25.53
N TYR A 110 -7.89 -12.22 25.13
CA TYR A 110 -8.81 -13.31 25.43
C TYR A 110 -8.61 -13.71 26.90
N SER A 111 -9.49 -13.22 27.78
CA SER A 111 -9.61 -13.65 29.18
C SER A 111 -10.52 -14.86 29.34
#